data_AF-A0A2R5HDV4-F1
#
_entry.id   AF-A0A2R5HDV4-F1
#
_cell.length_a   1.000
_cell.length_b   1.000
_cell.length_c   1.000
_cell.angle_alpha   90.00
_cell.angle_beta   90.00
_cell.angle_gamma   90.00
#
_symmetry.space_group_name_H-M   'P 1'
#
loop_
_entity.id
_entity.type
_entity.pdbx_description
1 polymer ?
#
loop_
_entity_poly.entity_id
_entity_poly.type
_entity_poly.pdbx_seq_one_letter_code
_entity_poly.pdbx_strand_id
1 'polypeptide(L)'
;MENIAKNFQVSFKTDQKLVQEARQVFEEKNSNLTEIMNEFLQTVVETHDIPFETKEDRKRQKIIDELKAGIEESYQQYKEGKALSHEEVKERYGL
;
A
#
# COMPACT_ATOMS: atom_id res chain seq x y z
N MET A 1 -38.80 13.85 8.71
CA MET A 1 -38.79 13.26 7.36
C MET A 1 -37.99 11.99 7.45
N GLU A 2 -38.64 10.86 7.17
CA GLU A 2 -38.06 9.53 7.26
C GLU A 2 -37.00 9.39 6.17
N ASN A 3 -35.73 9.31 6.58
CA ASN A 3 -34.60 9.15 5.67
C ASN A 3 -34.60 7.69 5.22
N ILE A 4 -35.34 7.39 4.15
CA ILE A 4 -35.27 6.08 3.50
C ILE A 4 -33.85 5.98 2.95
N ALA A 5 -32.97 5.29 3.68
CA ALA A 5 -31.69 4.87 3.13
C ALA A 5 -32.02 4.09 1.86
N LYS A 6 -31.79 4.72 0.69
CA LYS A 6 -31.98 4.04 -0.59
C LYS A 6 -31.00 2.88 -0.60
N ASN A 7 -31.51 1.67 -0.49
CA ASN A 7 -30.73 0.46 -0.70
C ASN A 7 -30.07 0.56 -2.08
N PHE A 8 -28.76 0.77 -2.09
CA PHE A 8 -27.96 0.90 -3.30
C PHE A 8 -27.18 -0.39 -3.48
N GLN A 9 -27.46 -1.12 -4.57
CA GLN A 9 -26.74 -2.36 -4.86
C GLN A 9 -25.49 -2.04 -5.68
N VAL A 10 -24.33 -2.44 -5.16
CA VAL A 10 -23.06 -2.37 -5.87
C VAL A 10 -22.67 -3.77 -6.34
N SER A 11 -22.41 -3.92 -7.63
CA SER A 11 -21.87 -5.15 -8.21
C SER A 11 -20.47 -4.89 -8.75
N PHE A 12 -19.49 -5.69 -8.33
CA PHE A 12 -18.14 -5.65 -8.87
C PHE A 12 -17.73 -7.03 -9.38
N LYS A 13 -16.90 -7.05 -10.42
CA LYS A 13 -16.32 -8.28 -10.98
C LYS A 13 -15.10 -8.66 -10.14
N THR A 14 -15.03 -9.92 -9.74
CA THR A 14 -13.92 -10.45 -8.94
C THR A 14 -13.73 -11.95 -9.22
N ASP A 15 -12.61 -12.49 -8.76
CA ASP A 15 -12.32 -13.91 -8.81
C ASP A 15 -13.21 -14.69 -7.83
N GLN A 16 -13.81 -15.79 -8.30
CA GLN A 16 -14.71 -16.62 -7.50
C GLN A 16 -13.98 -17.29 -6.33
N LYS A 17 -12.75 -17.79 -6.54
CA LYS A 17 -11.95 -18.45 -5.51
C LYS A 17 -11.61 -17.46 -4.40
N LEU A 18 -11.25 -16.22 -4.77
CA LEU A 18 -10.98 -15.15 -3.81
C LEU A 18 -12.20 -14.88 -2.91
N VAL A 19 -13.39 -14.80 -3.48
CA VAL A 19 -14.62 -14.59 -2.69
C VAL A 19 -14.92 -15.77 -1.78
N GLN A 20 -14.70 -17.00 -2.23
CA GLN A 20 -14.92 -18.19 -1.41
C GLN A 20 -13.95 -18.26 -0.23
N GLU A 21 -12.67 -18.01 -0.45
CA GLU A 21 -11.66 -17.98 0.62
C GLU A 21 -11.95 -16.84 1.62
N ALA A 22 -12.29 -15.65 1.12
CA ALA A 22 -12.65 -14.53 2.00
C ALA A 22 -13.90 -14.84 2.86
N ARG A 23 -14.90 -15.52 2.28
CA ARG A 23 -16.09 -15.95 3.03
C ARG A 23 -15.76 -16.88 4.18
N GLN A 24 -14.85 -17.83 4.00
CA GLN A 24 -14.41 -18.73 5.07
C GLN A 24 -13.84 -17.92 6.26
N VAL A 25 -12.98 -16.94 5.96
CA VAL A 25 -12.40 -16.06 6.99
C VAL A 25 -13.45 -15.19 7.68
N PHE A 26 -14.47 -14.72 6.95
CA PHE A 26 -15.55 -13.93 7.55
C PHE A 26 -16.46 -14.77 8.44
N GLU A 27 -16.77 -16.00 8.02
CA GLU A 27 -17.57 -16.96 8.80
C GLU A 27 -16.88 -17.33 10.12
N GLU A 28 -15.55 -17.52 10.12
CA GLU A 28 -14.75 -17.69 11.35
C GLU A 28 -14.90 -16.52 12.34
N LYS A 29 -15.16 -15.31 11.81
CA LYS A 29 -15.36 -14.08 12.57
C LYS A 29 -16.84 -13.74 12.81
N ASN A 30 -17.76 -14.68 12.54
CA ASN A 30 -19.21 -14.48 12.62
C ASN A 30 -19.72 -13.26 11.82
N SER A 31 -19.05 -12.92 10.72
CA SER A 31 -19.41 -11.80 9.85
C SER A 31 -19.75 -12.32 8.46
N ASN A 32 -20.64 -11.65 7.74
CA ASN A 32 -20.92 -11.96 6.34
C ASN A 32 -20.26 -10.94 5.39
N LEU A 33 -20.15 -11.31 4.11
CA LEU A 33 -19.51 -10.47 3.09
C LEU A 33 -20.17 -9.08 2.99
N THR A 34 -21.49 -8.98 3.14
CA THR A 34 -22.20 -7.70 3.05
C THR A 34 -21.86 -6.79 4.22
N GLU A 35 -21.84 -7.32 5.45
CA GLU A 35 -21.43 -6.59 6.66
C GLU A 35 -20.01 -6.06 6.53
N ILE A 36 -19.05 -6.90 6.16
CA ILE A 36 -17.66 -6.50 6.00
C ILE A 36 -17.49 -5.41 4.93
N MET A 37 -18.22 -5.50 3.81
CA MET A 37 -18.12 -4.50 2.76
C MET A 37 -18.76 -3.16 3.18
N ASN A 38 -19.82 -3.20 3.98
CA ASN A 38 -20.40 -1.98 4.55
C ASN A 38 -19.46 -1.34 5.59
N GLU A 39 -18.88 -2.13 6.49
CA GLU A 39 -17.88 -1.67 7.46
C GLU A 39 -16.65 -1.07 6.77
N PHE A 40 -16.20 -1.69 5.66
CA PHE A 40 -15.13 -1.15 4.83
C PHE A 40 -15.49 0.24 4.29
N LEU A 41 -16.66 0.39 3.69
CA LEU A 41 -17.11 1.68 3.15
C LEU A 41 -17.27 2.73 4.25
N GLN A 42 -17.82 2.35 5.40
CA GLN A 42 -17.96 3.23 6.55
C GLN A 42 -16.60 3.70 7.05
N THR A 43 -15.64 2.77 7.23
CA THR A 43 -14.28 3.10 7.64
C THR A 43 -13.63 4.08 6.67
N VAL A 44 -13.77 3.86 5.35
CA VAL A 44 -13.22 4.78 4.34
C VAL A 44 -13.78 6.20 4.47
N VAL A 45 -15.08 6.33 4.75
CA VAL A 45 -15.72 7.64 4.95
C VAL A 45 -15.28 8.29 6.26
N GLU A 46 -15.13 7.52 7.33
CA GLU A 46 -14.72 8.01 8.63
C GLU A 46 -13.25 8.46 8.65
N THR A 47 -12.35 7.64 8.11
CA THR A 47 -10.91 7.90 8.12
C THR A 47 -10.44 8.78 6.95
N HIS A 48 -11.27 8.92 5.91
CA HIS A 48 -10.89 9.53 4.64
C HIS A 48 -9.69 8.82 3.97
N ASP A 49 -9.50 7.53 4.27
CA ASP A 49 -8.39 6.73 3.76
C ASP A 49 -8.79 5.26 3.54
N ILE A 50 -8.04 4.54 2.71
CA ILE A 50 -8.27 3.10 2.49
C ILE A 50 -7.65 2.33 3.67
N PRO A 51 -8.45 1.55 4.43
CA PRO A 51 -7.99 0.85 5.65
C PRO A 51 -7.13 -0.40 5.38
N PHE A 52 -6.37 -0.40 4.30
CA PHE A 52 -5.36 -1.40 4.00
C PHE A 52 -4.33 -0.83 3.01
N GLU A 53 -3.11 -1.37 3.05
CA GLU A 53 -2.10 -0.99 2.08
C GLU A 53 -2.50 -1.43 0.68
N THR A 54 -2.56 -0.49 -0.25
CA THR A 54 -2.79 -0.78 -1.65
C THR A 54 -1.51 -1.34 -2.31
N LYS A 55 -1.65 -1.85 -3.54
CA LYS A 55 -0.48 -2.23 -4.34
C LYS A 55 0.45 -1.05 -4.60
N GLU A 56 -0.12 0.15 -4.70
CA GLU A 56 0.63 1.37 -4.95
C GLU A 56 1.42 1.79 -3.70
N ASP A 57 0.83 1.67 -2.52
CA ASP A 57 1.50 1.95 -1.24
C ASP A 57 2.70 1.03 -1.05
N ARG A 58 2.52 -0.28 -1.30
CA ARG A 58 3.63 -1.24 -1.28
C ARG A 58 4.73 -0.90 -2.28
N LYS A 59 4.37 -0.45 -3.49
CA LYS A 59 5.34 -0.04 -4.51
C LYS A 59 6.12 1.19 -4.05
N ARG A 60 5.44 2.19 -3.49
CA ARG A 60 6.03 3.40 -2.94
C ARG A 60 6.98 3.08 -1.80
N GLN A 61 6.53 2.23 -0.86
CA GLN A 61 7.33 1.79 0.27
C GLN A 61 8.60 1.08 -0.19
N LYS A 62 8.50 0.16 -1.16
CA LYS A 62 9.66 -0.51 -1.75
C LYS A 62 10.69 0.47 -2.32
N ILE A 63 10.26 1.50 -3.04
CA ILE A 63 11.17 2.52 -3.60
C ILE A 63 11.88 3.28 -2.47
N ILE A 64 11.14 3.63 -1.40
CA ILE A 64 11.72 4.30 -0.23
C ILE A 64 12.75 3.41 0.45
N ASP A 65 12.47 2.12 0.59
CA ASP A 65 13.38 1.17 1.23
C ASP A 65 14.65 0.95 0.39
N GLU A 66 14.51 0.85 -0.94
CA GLU A 66 15.63 0.80 -1.87
C GLU A 66 16.49 2.07 -1.79
N LEU A 67 15.87 3.25 -1.72
CA LEU A 67 16.58 4.51 -1.56
C LEU A 67 17.34 4.58 -0.24
N LYS A 68 16.71 4.17 0.87
CA LYS A 68 17.36 4.11 2.19
C LYS A 68 18.55 3.15 2.19
N ALA A 69 18.40 1.98 1.57
CA ALA A 69 19.49 1.02 1.43
C ALA A 69 20.66 1.60 0.64
N GLY A 70 20.39 2.27 -0.48
CA GLY A 70 21.44 2.92 -1.29
C GLY A 70 22.15 4.07 -0.55
N ILE A 71 21.43 4.85 0.26
CA ILE A 71 22.02 5.90 1.11
C ILE A 71 22.93 5.28 2.17
N GLU A 72 22.47 4.23 2.86
CA GLU A 72 23.27 3.55 3.89
C GLU A 72 24.53 2.93 3.28
N GLU A 73 24.40 2.26 2.13
CA GLU A 73 25.55 1.71 1.41
C GLU A 73 26.55 2.81 1.03
N SER A 74 26.07 3.92 0.45
CA SER A 74 26.93 5.05 0.08
C SER A 74 27.63 5.66 1.30
N TYR A 75 26.94 5.73 2.43
CA TYR A 75 27.50 6.23 3.68
C TYR A 75 28.59 5.32 4.24
N GLN A 76 28.41 4.00 4.16
CA GLN A 76 29.45 3.04 4.55
C GLN A 76 30.66 3.09 3.60
N GLN A 77 30.44 3.15 2.28
CA GLN A 77 31.52 3.32 1.31
C GLN A 77 32.33 4.61 1.58
N TYR A 78 31.66 5.71 1.91
CA TYR A 78 32.32 6.95 2.31
C TYR A 78 33.18 6.75 3.57
N LYS A 79 32.65 6.11 4.62
CA LYS A 79 33.40 5.79 5.86
C LYS A 79 34.61 4.89 5.61
N GLU A 80 34.50 3.96 4.68
CA GLU A 80 35.59 3.07 4.27
C GLU A 80 36.62 3.75 3.36
N GLY A 81 36.47 5.04 3.08
CA GLY A 81 37.38 5.82 2.23
C GLY A 81 37.24 5.51 0.74
N LYS A 82 36.16 4.85 0.31
CA LYS A 82 35.84 4.53 -1.08
C LYS A 82 35.08 5.65 -1.80
N ALA A 83 35.22 6.88 -1.31
CA ALA A 83 34.57 8.05 -1.90
C ALA A 83 35.30 8.47 -3.18
N LEU A 84 34.55 8.92 -4.19
CA LEU A 84 35.12 9.50 -5.40
C LEU A 84 35.70 10.89 -5.09
N SER A 85 36.86 11.18 -5.66
CA SER A 85 37.45 12.51 -5.64
C SER A 85 36.66 13.50 -6.49
N HIS A 86 36.91 14.80 -6.28
CA HIS A 86 36.22 15.85 -7.01
C HIS A 86 36.44 15.79 -8.53
N GLU A 87 37.63 15.39 -8.98
CA GLU A 87 37.96 15.23 -10.40
C GLU A 87 37.21 14.04 -11.02
N GLU A 88 37.16 12.89 -10.32
CA GLU A 88 36.41 11.71 -10.77
C GLU A 88 34.90 11.96 -10.87
N VAL A 89 34.34 12.78 -9.96
CA VAL A 89 32.93 13.17 -10.01
C VAL A 89 32.65 14.03 -11.25
N LYS A 90 33.53 14.99 -11.57
CA LYS A 90 33.38 15.84 -12.77
C LYS A 90 33.45 15.04 -14.05
N GLU A 91 34.40 14.12 -14.15
CA GLU A 91 34.55 13.26 -15.33
C GLU A 91 33.36 12.31 -15.51
N ARG A 92 32.89 11.68 -14.43
CA ARG A 92 31.78 10.70 -14.48
C ARG A 92 30.43 11.32 -14.81
N TYR A 93 30.15 12.54 -14.34
CA TYR A 93 28.85 13.19 -14.48
C TYR A 93 28.84 14.38 -15.45
N GLY A 94 29.98 14.70 -16.07
CA GLY A 94 30.10 15.80 -17.03
C GLY A 94 29.86 17.18 -16.43
N LEU A 95 30.31 17.39 -15.18
CA LEU A 95 30.12 18.61 -14.38
C LEU A 95 31.33 19.55 -14.43
#